data_AF-A0A137NU96-F1
#
_entry.id   AF-A0A137NU96-F1
#
_cell.length_a   1.000
_cell.length_b   1.000
_cell.length_c   1.000
_cell.angle_alpha   90.00
_cell.angle_beta   90.00
_cell.angle_gamma   90.00
#
_symmetry.space_group_name_H-M   'P 1'
#
loop_
_entity.id
_entity.type
_entity.pdbx_description
1 polymer ?
#
loop_
_entity_poly.entity_id
_entity_poly.type
_entity_poly.pdbx_seq_one_letter_code
_entity_poly.pdbx_strand_id
1 'polypeptide(L)'
;MKFNKNSSTLSDLLNVTRKYIDYSSSSSNLNDRRSLSLIQYTHKCDYIHNYEWSNFQKFIYRWRDDLQNIPRIKSFIEGQSNVFNHEYNRPNPQYNSVMARPLLLILQKSFWDDLIKAYFKFIHPKCMILCLSSFNPKTASKALLSAIYFAGFVAQPNPSDELLAYMETYALTSIKKTLLSVKLSSAQALGIYSYAFLLIENSSMSRVCLSHFGRMCYALGININRSNLPILDQFNRKFTYNIMKIYYNWTKLEPSSHDLVSEEVEIDLSIYKPKYQIPSPDLNLFDNVSDSIVYSIFCSQFTKNFNHSVYIASKFIKYDSNKIEDELEELQIKTVEIHDKAKSALESMIDLLPECKMQILMYLEYIKAVFITIRALFKQ
;
A
#
# COMPACT_ATOMS: atom_id res chain seq x y z
N MET A 1 4.56 7.67 -38.98
CA MET A 1 4.64 6.24 -38.60
C MET A 1 3.24 5.73 -38.31
N LYS A 2 2.72 4.79 -39.11
CA LYS A 2 1.41 4.15 -38.89
C LYS A 2 1.63 2.91 -38.01
N PHE A 3 1.02 2.87 -36.83
CA PHE A 3 1.07 1.68 -35.97
C PHE A 3 -0.01 0.67 -36.37
N ASN A 4 0.44 -0.56 -36.57
CA ASN A 4 -0.34 -1.73 -36.95
C ASN A 4 -1.04 -2.30 -35.70
N LYS A 5 -2.37 -2.48 -35.75
CA LYS A 5 -3.17 -3.13 -34.72
C LYS A 5 -3.37 -4.59 -35.12
N ASN A 6 -2.69 -5.53 -34.48
CA ASN A 6 -3.12 -6.93 -34.43
C ASN A 6 -2.66 -7.54 -33.10
N SER A 7 -3.60 -7.82 -32.19
CA SER A 7 -3.37 -8.44 -30.89
C SER A 7 -3.63 -9.96 -30.95
N SER A 8 -2.69 -10.73 -31.47
CA SER A 8 -2.71 -12.19 -31.35
C SER A 8 -2.51 -12.65 -29.90
N THR A 9 -1.74 -11.88 -29.13
CA THR A 9 -1.31 -12.23 -27.77
C THR A 9 -2.45 -12.34 -26.75
N LEU A 10 -3.54 -11.58 -26.93
CA LEU A 10 -4.69 -11.62 -26.02
C LEU A 10 -5.58 -12.85 -26.27
N SER A 11 -5.71 -13.26 -27.53
CA SER A 11 -6.46 -14.45 -27.93
C SER A 11 -5.78 -15.73 -27.43
N ASP A 12 -4.45 -15.77 -27.50
CA ASP A 12 -3.66 -16.92 -27.02
C ASP A 12 -3.75 -17.07 -25.50
N LEU A 13 -3.75 -15.95 -24.76
CA LEU A 13 -3.91 -15.95 -23.30
C LEU A 13 -5.30 -16.47 -22.85
N LEU A 14 -6.36 -16.11 -23.59
CA LEU A 14 -7.72 -16.56 -23.29
C LEU A 14 -7.91 -18.06 -23.56
N ASN A 15 -7.26 -18.59 -24.60
CA ASN A 15 -7.34 -20.02 -24.93
C ASN A 15 -6.57 -20.92 -23.94
N VAL A 16 -5.42 -20.47 -23.43
CA VAL A 16 -4.69 -21.18 -22.36
C VAL A 16 -5.50 -21.22 -21.07
N THR A 17 -6.15 -20.09 -20.73
CA THR A 17 -6.99 -19.98 -19.54
C THR A 17 -8.20 -20.91 -19.61
N ARG A 18 -8.86 -21.02 -20.78
CA ARG A 18 -10.03 -21.89 -20.96
C ARG A 18 -9.68 -23.38 -20.86
N LYS A 19 -8.56 -23.81 -21.45
CA LYS A 19 -8.07 -25.21 -21.32
C LYS A 19 -7.73 -25.61 -19.88
N TYR A 20 -7.25 -24.66 -19.08
CA TYR A 20 -6.91 -24.93 -17.69
C TYR A 20 -8.15 -25.08 -16.80
N ILE A 21 -9.22 -24.33 -17.10
CA ILE A 21 -10.50 -24.41 -16.38
C ILE A 21 -11.16 -25.78 -16.60
N ASP A 22 -11.22 -26.26 -17.86
CA ASP A 22 -11.91 -27.51 -18.19
C ASP A 22 -11.22 -28.76 -17.58
N TYR A 23 -9.90 -28.72 -17.38
CA TYR A 23 -9.12 -29.81 -16.78
C TYR A 23 -9.39 -30.01 -15.27
N SER A 24 -9.83 -28.96 -14.58
CA SER A 24 -10.01 -28.97 -13.11
C SER A 24 -11.32 -29.59 -12.63
N SER A 25 -12.24 -29.92 -13.54
CA SER A 25 -13.62 -30.35 -13.22
C SER A 25 -13.78 -31.83 -12.84
N SER A 26 -12.71 -32.63 -12.78
CA SER A 26 -12.80 -34.08 -12.56
C SER A 26 -11.91 -34.57 -11.42
N SER A 27 -12.33 -34.38 -10.17
CA SER A 27 -11.86 -35.27 -9.09
C SER A 27 -12.93 -35.44 -8.01
N SER A 28 -13.67 -36.54 -8.09
CA SER A 28 -14.56 -37.01 -7.03
C SER A 28 -13.85 -38.10 -6.23
N ASN A 29 -13.46 -37.81 -4.98
CA ASN A 29 -13.42 -38.77 -3.86
C ASN A 29 -12.74 -38.16 -2.63
N LEU A 30 -13.44 -38.15 -1.49
CA LEU A 30 -12.94 -38.65 -0.18
C LEU A 30 -13.94 -38.30 0.94
N ASN A 31 -14.51 -39.35 1.55
CA ASN A 31 -15.32 -39.32 2.75
C ASN A 31 -14.42 -39.56 3.97
N ASP A 32 -14.12 -38.52 4.74
CA ASP A 32 -13.77 -38.70 6.16
C ASP A 32 -14.23 -37.50 7.00
N ARG A 33 -14.94 -37.77 8.09
CA ARG A 33 -15.92 -36.86 8.72
C ARG A 33 -15.51 -36.30 10.09
N ARG A 34 -14.22 -36.34 10.47
CA ARG A 34 -13.80 -35.96 11.85
C ARG A 34 -12.72 -34.89 12.01
N SER A 35 -12.30 -34.21 10.93
CA SER A 35 -11.31 -33.11 10.96
C SER A 35 -11.85 -31.75 10.45
N LEU A 36 -13.18 -31.58 10.45
CA LEU A 36 -13.87 -30.66 9.54
C LEU A 36 -13.87 -29.15 9.87
N SER A 37 -13.29 -28.63 10.95
CA SER A 37 -13.40 -27.18 11.21
C SER A 37 -12.42 -26.32 10.42
N LEU A 38 -11.20 -26.79 10.14
CA LEU A 38 -10.20 -26.04 9.37
C LEU A 38 -10.16 -26.45 7.89
N ILE A 39 -10.42 -27.74 7.60
CA ILE A 39 -10.44 -28.28 6.23
C ILE A 39 -11.70 -27.82 5.46
N GLN A 40 -12.83 -27.57 6.14
CA GLN A 40 -13.98 -26.92 5.48
C GLN A 40 -13.66 -25.48 5.06
N TYR A 41 -12.76 -24.80 5.77
CA TYR A 41 -12.30 -23.47 5.41
C TYR A 41 -11.43 -23.51 4.16
N THR A 42 -10.53 -24.50 4.03
CA THR A 42 -9.68 -24.65 2.84
C THR A 42 -10.45 -25.17 1.62
N HIS A 43 -11.42 -26.07 1.76
CA HIS A 43 -12.20 -26.56 0.62
C HIS A 43 -13.30 -25.60 0.15
N LYS A 44 -13.84 -24.72 1.00
CA LYS A 44 -14.65 -23.58 0.53
C LYS A 44 -13.80 -22.54 -0.24
N CYS A 45 -12.48 -22.55 -0.08
CA CYS A 45 -11.56 -21.69 -0.84
C CYS A 45 -11.23 -22.22 -2.25
N ASP A 46 -11.56 -23.47 -2.59
CA ASP A 46 -11.32 -23.99 -3.95
C ASP A 46 -12.20 -23.28 -5.01
N TYR A 47 -13.27 -22.62 -4.58
CA TYR A 47 -14.15 -21.78 -5.41
C TYR A 47 -13.83 -20.29 -5.36
N ILE A 48 -12.82 -19.90 -4.57
CA ILE A 48 -12.45 -18.51 -4.40
C ILE A 48 -11.48 -18.12 -5.51
N HIS A 49 -11.93 -17.23 -6.40
CA HIS A 49 -11.12 -16.65 -7.47
C HIS A 49 -9.74 -16.22 -6.94
N ASN A 50 -8.68 -16.51 -7.72
CA ASN A 50 -7.25 -16.19 -7.48
C ASN A 50 -6.94 -14.83 -6.83
N TYR A 51 -7.83 -13.84 -6.97
CA TYR A 51 -7.68 -12.50 -6.40
C TYR A 51 -7.84 -12.47 -4.87
N GLU A 52 -8.81 -13.18 -4.31
CA GLU A 52 -9.10 -13.21 -2.87
C GLU A 52 -8.00 -13.94 -2.10
N TRP A 53 -7.44 -15.01 -2.69
CA TRP A 53 -6.28 -15.71 -2.14
C TRP A 53 -5.05 -14.80 -2.02
N SER A 54 -4.82 -13.90 -2.97
CA SER A 54 -3.67 -12.97 -2.89
C SER A 54 -3.75 -11.98 -1.73
N ASN A 55 -4.97 -11.61 -1.29
CA ASN A 55 -5.17 -10.71 -0.15
C ASN A 55 -5.12 -11.46 1.18
N PHE A 56 -5.66 -12.68 1.23
CA PHE A 56 -5.51 -13.58 2.38
C PHE A 56 -4.04 -14.00 2.58
N GLN A 57 -3.33 -14.29 1.49
CA GLN A 57 -1.88 -14.51 1.52
C GLN A 57 -1.17 -13.27 2.05
N LYS A 58 -1.45 -12.06 1.56
CA LYS A 58 -0.83 -10.84 2.12
C LYS A 58 -1.11 -10.66 3.60
N PHE A 59 -2.30 -11.03 4.09
CA PHE A 59 -2.61 -11.04 5.50
C PHE A 59 -1.76 -12.08 6.26
N ILE A 60 -1.79 -13.35 5.85
CA ILE A 60 -0.99 -14.42 6.47
C ILE A 60 0.51 -14.12 6.42
N TYR A 61 1.03 -13.63 5.29
CA TYR A 61 2.45 -13.29 5.13
C TYR A 61 2.85 -12.12 6.01
N ARG A 62 2.01 -11.08 6.10
CA ARG A 62 2.28 -9.90 6.91
C ARG A 62 2.28 -10.19 8.41
N TRP A 63 1.47 -11.16 8.83
CA TRP A 63 1.42 -11.65 10.21
C TRP A 63 2.20 -12.94 10.40
N ARG A 64 2.98 -13.39 9.42
CA ARG A 64 3.63 -14.70 9.43
C ARG A 64 4.45 -14.90 10.69
N ASP A 65 5.26 -13.90 11.05
CA ASP A 65 6.12 -13.95 12.21
C ASP A 65 5.31 -14.04 13.52
N ASP A 66 4.20 -13.31 13.62
CA ASP A 66 3.36 -13.29 14.82
C ASP A 66 2.48 -14.54 14.91
N LEU A 67 1.91 -14.99 13.79
CA LEU A 67 1.15 -16.23 13.68
C LEU A 67 2.03 -17.45 13.96
N GLN A 68 3.30 -17.44 13.55
CA GLN A 68 4.27 -18.48 13.87
C GLN A 68 4.59 -18.57 15.37
N ASN A 69 4.36 -17.50 16.14
CA ASN A 69 4.56 -17.52 17.59
C ASN A 69 3.33 -18.05 18.35
N ILE A 70 2.18 -18.21 17.69
CA ILE A 70 0.99 -18.81 18.29
C ILE A 70 1.19 -20.35 18.31
N PRO A 71 1.23 -21.01 19.49
CA PRO A 71 1.63 -22.42 19.60
C PRO A 71 0.87 -23.38 18.69
N ARG A 72 -0.43 -23.17 18.51
CA ARG A 72 -1.28 -24.00 17.63
C ARG A 72 -0.94 -23.85 16.14
N ILE A 73 -0.67 -22.62 15.69
CA ILE A 73 -0.30 -22.34 14.31
C ILE A 73 1.13 -22.81 14.05
N LYS A 74 2.02 -22.59 15.02
CA LYS A 74 3.40 -23.12 15.00
C LYS A 74 3.40 -24.63 14.80
N SER A 75 2.65 -25.39 15.61
CA SER A 75 2.56 -26.84 15.47
C SER A 75 1.98 -27.28 14.12
N PHE A 76 1.06 -26.50 13.55
CA PHE A 76 0.49 -26.76 12.23
C PHE A 76 1.51 -26.54 11.10
N ILE A 77 2.26 -25.43 11.15
CA ILE A 77 3.31 -25.10 10.18
C ILE A 77 4.46 -26.10 10.28
N GLU A 78 4.90 -26.46 11.49
CA GLU A 78 5.97 -27.44 11.71
C GLU A 78 5.58 -28.82 11.16
N GLY A 79 4.32 -29.25 11.35
CA GLY A 79 3.81 -30.52 10.79
C GLY A 79 3.73 -30.54 9.24
N GLN A 80 3.65 -29.38 8.59
CA GLN A 80 3.55 -29.24 7.13
C GLN A 80 4.91 -28.96 6.46
N SER A 81 5.91 -28.51 7.21
CA SER A 81 7.22 -28.10 6.69
C SER A 81 7.98 -29.20 5.94
N ASN A 82 7.68 -30.48 6.22
CA ASN A 82 8.26 -31.62 5.51
C ASN A 82 7.68 -31.85 4.10
N VAL A 83 6.56 -31.19 3.73
CA VAL A 83 5.82 -31.48 2.49
C VAL A 83 6.12 -30.49 1.36
N PHE A 84 6.66 -29.30 1.66
CA PHE A 84 6.81 -28.21 0.69
C PHE A 84 8.25 -27.83 0.31
N ASN A 85 9.20 -28.78 0.35
CA ASN A 85 10.52 -28.61 -0.27
C ASN A 85 10.46 -28.79 -1.80
N HIS A 86 9.49 -28.18 -2.47
CA HIS A 86 9.57 -28.01 -3.91
C HIS A 86 10.35 -26.72 -4.18
N GLU A 87 11.64 -26.89 -4.48
CA GLU A 87 12.48 -25.84 -5.08
C GLU A 87 11.78 -25.33 -6.34
N TYR A 88 11.09 -24.21 -6.24
CA TYR A 88 10.64 -23.47 -7.41
C TYR A 88 11.88 -22.91 -8.08
N ASN A 89 12.43 -23.68 -9.01
CA ASN A 89 13.44 -23.24 -9.96
C ASN A 89 12.86 -22.10 -10.80
N ARG A 90 12.89 -20.87 -10.28
CA ARG A 90 12.63 -19.68 -11.09
C ARG A 90 13.71 -19.63 -12.16
N PRO A 91 13.36 -19.69 -13.45
CA PRO A 91 14.35 -19.53 -14.51
C PRO A 91 14.98 -18.16 -14.32
N ASN A 92 16.27 -18.16 -13.97
CA ASN A 92 17.04 -16.96 -13.78
C ASN A 92 17.16 -16.28 -15.15
N PRO A 93 16.57 -15.09 -15.38
CA PRO A 93 16.67 -14.45 -16.68
C PRO A 93 18.13 -14.05 -16.90
N GLN A 94 18.80 -14.73 -17.83
CA GLN A 94 20.17 -14.43 -18.24
C GLN A 94 20.21 -13.07 -18.96
N TYR A 95 20.25 -11.98 -18.21
CA TYR A 95 20.59 -10.66 -18.73
C TYR A 95 22.11 -10.51 -18.77
N ASN A 96 22.72 -11.02 -19.84
CA ASN A 96 24.15 -10.81 -20.16
C ASN A 96 24.37 -9.42 -20.79
N SER A 97 23.93 -8.35 -20.12
CA SER A 97 24.49 -7.03 -20.41
C SER A 97 25.58 -6.77 -19.39
N VAL A 98 26.78 -6.42 -19.86
CA VAL A 98 27.86 -5.86 -19.05
C VAL A 98 27.37 -4.51 -18.50
N MET A 99 26.51 -4.56 -17.49
CA MET A 99 26.22 -3.40 -16.67
C MET A 99 27.51 -3.13 -15.89
N ALA A 100 27.99 -1.89 -16.00
CA ALA A 100 28.84 -1.33 -14.97
C ALA A 100 28.20 -1.65 -13.61
N ARG A 101 29.00 -2.11 -12.62
CA ARG A 101 28.52 -2.64 -11.32
C ARG A 101 27.30 -1.85 -10.84
N PRO A 102 26.15 -2.48 -10.49
CA PRO A 102 24.91 -1.79 -10.12
C PRO A 102 25.09 -0.62 -9.14
N LEU A 103 26.06 -0.70 -8.22
CA LEU A 103 26.44 0.39 -7.31
C LEU A 103 27.03 1.65 -7.99
N LEU A 104 27.39 1.64 -9.27
CA LEU A 104 27.78 2.87 -9.95
C LEU A 104 26.58 3.77 -10.25
N LEU A 105 25.36 3.22 -10.27
CA LEU A 105 24.13 3.99 -10.45
C LEU A 105 23.89 4.98 -9.31
N ILE A 106 24.27 4.65 -8.07
CA ILE A 106 24.08 5.55 -6.92
C ILE A 106 24.93 6.83 -7.00
N LEU A 107 25.96 6.85 -7.86
CA LEU A 107 26.77 8.03 -8.14
C LEU A 107 26.10 8.98 -9.15
N GLN A 108 25.07 8.52 -9.86
CA GLN A 108 24.37 9.29 -10.87
C GLN A 108 23.23 10.10 -10.24
N LYS A 109 23.13 11.39 -10.55
CA LYS A 109 22.02 12.23 -10.09
C LYS A 109 20.65 11.71 -10.58
N SER A 110 20.60 11.26 -11.83
CA SER A 110 19.39 10.71 -12.46
C SER A 110 18.80 9.55 -11.67
N PHE A 111 19.64 8.70 -11.08
CA PHE A 111 19.18 7.60 -10.22
C PHE A 111 18.30 8.14 -9.09
N TRP A 112 18.78 9.12 -8.33
CA TRP A 112 18.03 9.71 -7.22
C TRP A 112 16.79 10.47 -7.66
N ASP A 113 16.86 11.19 -8.80
CA ASP A 113 15.70 11.88 -9.38
C ASP A 113 14.60 10.88 -9.79
N ASP A 114 14.99 9.72 -10.34
CA ASP A 114 14.06 8.66 -10.73
C ASP A 114 13.45 7.94 -9.52
N LEU A 115 14.17 7.81 -8.41
CA LEU A 115 13.61 7.31 -7.15
C LEU A 115 12.50 8.24 -6.61
N ILE A 116 12.70 9.56 -6.69
CA ILE A 116 11.67 10.54 -6.30
C ILE A 116 10.42 10.36 -7.17
N LYS A 117 10.59 10.28 -8.50
CA LYS A 117 9.47 10.03 -9.43
C LYS A 117 8.75 8.72 -9.12
N ALA A 118 9.49 7.64 -8.85
CA ALA A 118 8.93 6.34 -8.49
C ALA A 118 8.11 6.41 -7.20
N TYR A 119 8.60 7.11 -6.17
CA TYR A 119 7.85 7.34 -4.93
C TYR A 119 6.50 8.01 -5.19
N PHE A 120 6.50 9.13 -5.93
CA PHE A 120 5.25 9.84 -6.22
C PHE A 120 4.30 9.03 -7.11
N LYS A 121 4.84 8.27 -8.05
CA LYS A 121 4.01 7.43 -8.94
C LYS A 121 3.33 6.28 -8.21
N PHE A 122 4.04 5.58 -7.31
CA PHE A 122 3.60 4.27 -6.81
C PHE A 122 3.30 4.21 -5.30
N ILE A 123 3.95 5.06 -4.49
CA ILE A 123 3.86 5.03 -3.03
C ILE A 123 2.98 6.15 -2.49
N HIS A 124 3.18 7.39 -2.94
CA HIS A 124 2.47 8.56 -2.43
C HIS A 124 0.93 8.40 -2.43
N PRO A 125 0.27 7.87 -3.48
CA PRO A 125 -1.18 7.68 -3.47
C PRO A 125 -1.67 6.75 -2.33
N LYS A 126 -0.85 5.78 -1.92
CA LYS A 126 -1.17 4.80 -0.87
C LYS A 126 -0.76 5.28 0.53
N CYS A 127 0.27 6.11 0.62
CA CYS A 127 0.82 6.64 1.87
C CYS A 127 1.00 8.16 1.77
N MET A 128 -0.13 8.87 1.67
CA MET A 128 -0.15 10.32 1.47
C MET A 128 0.08 11.06 2.78
N ILE A 129 1.33 11.10 3.23
CA ILE A 129 1.73 11.67 4.53
C ILE A 129 2.16 13.15 4.44
N LEU A 130 2.34 13.68 3.22
CA LEU A 130 2.81 15.04 2.96
C LEU A 130 1.99 15.75 1.88
N CYS A 131 2.08 17.08 1.90
CA CYS A 131 1.46 18.00 0.96
C CYS A 131 2.40 18.26 -0.22
N LEU A 132 1.98 17.94 -1.44
CA LEU A 132 2.81 18.14 -2.64
C LEU A 132 3.00 19.60 -3.00
N SER A 133 1.99 20.43 -2.71
CA SER A 133 2.03 21.86 -3.03
C SER A 133 3.11 22.64 -2.27
N SER A 134 3.58 22.13 -1.11
CA SER A 134 4.70 22.73 -0.36
C SER A 134 5.99 21.90 -0.38
N PHE A 135 5.99 20.75 -1.06
CA PHE A 135 7.18 19.91 -1.10
C PHE A 135 8.16 20.42 -2.15
N ASN A 136 9.41 20.65 -1.74
CA ASN A 136 10.51 20.98 -2.63
C ASN A 136 11.70 20.08 -2.27
N PRO A 137 12.18 19.21 -3.19
CA PRO A 137 13.28 18.28 -2.92
C PRO A 137 14.58 18.97 -2.49
N LYS A 138 14.83 20.19 -2.98
CA LYS A 138 16.06 20.95 -2.69
C LYS A 138 16.10 21.46 -1.25
N THR A 139 14.94 21.71 -0.65
CA THR A 139 14.82 22.23 0.73
C THR A 139 14.26 21.19 1.69
N ALA A 140 13.87 20.01 1.20
CA ALA A 140 13.38 18.91 2.02
C ALA A 140 14.43 18.49 3.07
N SER A 141 13.96 18.07 4.25
CA SER A 141 14.88 17.56 5.26
C SER A 141 15.55 16.27 4.78
N LYS A 142 16.81 16.07 5.17
CA LYS A 142 17.57 14.85 4.81
C LYS A 142 16.83 13.56 5.18
N ALA A 143 16.15 13.56 6.32
CA ALA A 143 15.36 12.41 6.80
C ALA A 143 14.16 12.11 5.88
N LEU A 144 13.43 13.14 5.46
CA LEU A 144 12.29 12.94 4.57
C LEU A 144 12.73 12.48 3.18
N LEU A 145 13.79 13.11 2.65
CA LEU A 145 14.32 12.78 1.33
C LEU A 145 14.89 11.34 1.30
N SER A 146 15.60 10.91 2.35
CA SER A 146 16.11 9.54 2.44
C SER A 146 15.00 8.49 2.48
N ALA A 147 13.87 8.81 3.13
CA ALA A 147 12.70 7.94 3.17
C ALA A 147 12.02 7.84 1.80
N ILE A 148 11.88 8.97 1.09
CA ILE A 148 11.36 9.04 -0.29
C ILE A 148 12.24 8.22 -1.23
N TYR A 149 13.56 8.32 -1.14
CA TYR A 149 14.48 7.53 -1.96
C TYR A 149 14.31 6.03 -1.72
N PHE A 150 14.32 5.60 -0.45
CA PHE A 150 14.16 4.19 -0.12
C PHE A 150 12.81 3.62 -0.58
N ALA A 151 11.71 4.34 -0.31
CA ALA A 151 10.39 3.94 -0.73
C ALA A 151 10.23 3.93 -2.26
N GLY A 152 10.83 4.90 -2.95
CA GLY A 152 10.88 4.94 -4.41
C GLY A 152 11.63 3.74 -4.99
N PHE A 153 12.75 3.35 -4.37
CA PHE A 153 13.54 2.17 -4.76
C PHE A 153 12.75 0.87 -4.57
N VAL A 154 12.12 0.70 -3.41
CA VAL A 154 11.26 -0.47 -3.11
C VAL A 154 10.09 -0.60 -4.11
N ALA A 155 9.60 0.52 -4.66
CA ALA A 155 8.52 0.51 -5.64
C ALA A 155 8.95 0.09 -7.05
N GLN A 156 10.25 0.08 -7.35
CA GLN A 156 10.76 -0.32 -8.66
C GLN A 156 10.71 -1.85 -8.80
N PRO A 157 10.35 -2.36 -10.00
CA PRO A 157 10.37 -3.80 -10.23
C PRO A 157 11.81 -4.32 -10.30
N ASN A 158 12.05 -5.49 -9.70
CA ASN A 158 13.28 -6.28 -9.85
C ASN A 158 14.59 -5.51 -9.55
N PRO A 159 14.75 -4.90 -8.36
CA PRO A 159 16.03 -4.31 -7.98
C PRO A 159 17.11 -5.40 -7.89
N SER A 160 18.36 -5.08 -8.26
CA SER A 160 19.50 -5.98 -8.02
C SER A 160 19.75 -6.14 -6.52
N ASP A 161 20.09 -7.34 -6.06
CA ASP A 161 20.35 -7.63 -4.64
C ASP A 161 21.43 -6.72 -4.03
N GLU A 162 22.47 -6.38 -4.81
CA GLU A 162 23.55 -5.49 -4.37
C GLU A 162 23.02 -4.08 -4.04
N LEU A 163 22.18 -3.51 -4.91
CA LEU A 163 21.52 -2.23 -4.66
C LEU A 163 20.51 -2.30 -3.53
N LEU A 164 19.79 -3.41 -3.39
CA LEU A 164 18.85 -3.60 -2.28
C LEU A 164 19.59 -3.57 -0.94
N ALA A 165 20.66 -4.35 -0.79
CA ALA A 165 21.48 -4.37 0.42
C ALA A 165 22.06 -2.98 0.74
N TYR A 166 22.51 -2.23 -0.28
CA TYR A 166 22.95 -0.85 -0.12
C TYR A 166 21.81 0.07 0.39
N MET A 167 20.65 0.03 -0.27
CA MET A 167 19.51 0.90 0.05
C MET A 167 18.92 0.59 1.43
N GLU A 168 18.91 -0.67 1.86
CA GLU A 168 18.54 -1.06 3.22
C GLU A 168 19.54 -0.50 4.24
N THR A 169 20.84 -0.65 4.01
CA THR A 169 21.88 -0.10 4.90
C THR A 169 21.78 1.43 5.01
N TYR A 170 21.55 2.09 3.88
CA TYR A 170 21.29 3.53 3.79
C TYR A 170 20.05 3.94 4.60
N ALA A 171 18.94 3.19 4.46
CA ALA A 171 17.70 3.43 5.19
C ALA A 171 17.89 3.25 6.70
N LEU A 172 18.51 2.15 7.16
CA LEU A 172 18.76 1.88 8.57
C LEU A 172 19.62 2.96 9.22
N THR A 173 20.67 3.41 8.52
CA THR A 173 21.53 4.49 9.00
C THR A 173 20.76 5.82 9.12
N SER A 174 19.87 6.09 8.16
CA SER A 174 19.04 7.30 8.15
C SER A 174 17.95 7.26 9.22
N ILE A 175 17.36 6.09 9.48
CA ILE A 175 16.39 5.88 10.58
C ILE A 175 17.03 6.19 11.92
N LYS A 176 18.22 5.61 12.21
CA LYS A 176 18.93 5.87 13.48
C LYS A 176 19.13 7.36 13.74
N LYS A 177 19.50 8.14 12.72
CA LYS A 177 19.63 9.60 12.82
C LYS A 177 18.29 10.30 12.99
N THR A 178 17.27 9.84 12.27
CA THR A 178 15.91 10.38 12.32
C THR A 178 15.31 10.25 13.72
N LEU A 179 15.54 9.12 14.40
CA LEU A 179 15.08 8.86 15.77
C LEU A 179 15.57 9.88 16.79
N LEU A 180 16.69 10.56 16.53
CA LEU A 180 17.29 11.56 17.42
C LEU A 180 16.71 12.98 17.23
N SER A 181 15.86 13.20 16.23
CA SER A 181 15.33 14.54 15.89
C SER A 181 13.80 14.53 15.85
N VAL A 182 13.15 15.06 16.88
CA VAL A 182 11.69 15.17 16.94
C VAL A 182 11.21 16.37 16.12
N LYS A 183 10.91 16.12 14.84
CA LYS A 183 10.38 17.11 13.88
C LYS A 183 9.27 16.47 13.05
N LEU A 184 8.36 17.27 12.50
CA LEU A 184 7.28 16.75 11.63
C LEU A 184 7.84 15.94 10.45
N SER A 185 8.89 16.43 9.79
CA SER A 185 9.52 15.72 8.67
C SER A 185 10.19 14.40 9.09
N SER A 186 10.69 14.30 10.33
CA SER A 186 11.19 13.04 10.89
C SER A 186 10.07 12.03 11.12
N ALA A 187 8.92 12.48 11.65
CA ALA A 187 7.74 11.63 11.81
C ALA A 187 7.23 11.14 10.44
N GLN A 188 7.11 12.05 9.47
CA GLN A 188 6.74 11.70 8.10
C GLN A 188 7.69 10.68 7.48
N ALA A 189 9.01 10.87 7.67
CA ALA A 189 10.02 9.92 7.21
C ALA A 189 9.82 8.52 7.82
N LEU A 190 9.57 8.42 9.12
CA LEU A 190 9.31 7.13 9.79
C LEU A 190 8.02 6.46 9.29
N GLY A 191 6.96 7.25 9.01
CA GLY A 191 5.75 6.72 8.39
C GLY A 191 6.00 6.15 6.99
N ILE A 192 6.81 6.83 6.17
CA ILE A 192 7.21 6.34 4.84
C ILE A 192 8.08 5.08 4.96
N TYR A 193 9.08 5.07 5.85
CA TYR A 193 9.92 3.89 6.09
C TYR A 193 9.08 2.68 6.54
N SER A 194 8.15 2.90 7.47
CA SER A 194 7.25 1.84 7.92
C SER A 194 6.50 1.19 6.75
N TYR A 195 5.95 2.01 5.86
CA TYR A 195 5.25 1.51 4.68
C TYR A 195 6.20 0.83 3.67
N ALA A 196 7.40 1.38 3.45
CA ALA A 196 8.37 0.79 2.53
C ALA A 196 8.87 -0.59 3.03
N PHE A 197 9.22 -0.71 4.31
CA PHE A 197 9.63 -2.01 4.89
C PHE A 197 8.49 -3.04 4.86
N LEU A 198 7.25 -2.59 4.98
CA LEU A 198 6.10 -3.47 4.80
C LEU A 198 6.03 -4.06 3.39
N LEU A 199 6.34 -3.27 2.35
CA LEU A 199 6.28 -3.72 0.95
C LEU A 199 7.35 -4.77 0.60
N ILE A 200 8.49 -4.75 1.28
CA ILE A 200 9.53 -5.78 1.17
C ILE A 200 9.42 -6.86 2.25
N GLU A 201 8.23 -7.00 2.86
CA GLU A 201 7.92 -8.06 3.83
C GLU A 201 8.79 -8.05 5.10
N ASN A 202 9.44 -6.92 5.42
CA ASN A 202 10.19 -6.75 6.67
C ASN A 202 9.26 -6.19 7.76
N SER A 203 8.39 -7.07 8.27
CA SER A 203 7.34 -6.76 9.26
C SER A 203 7.92 -6.13 10.53
N SER A 204 9.07 -6.64 11.00
CA SER A 204 9.73 -6.20 12.23
C SER A 204 10.19 -4.74 12.11
N MET A 205 10.95 -4.40 11.07
CA MET A 205 11.41 -3.02 10.88
C MET A 205 10.25 -2.07 10.58
N SER A 206 9.23 -2.53 9.85
CA SER A 206 8.00 -1.76 9.62
C SER A 206 7.33 -1.35 10.94
N ARG A 207 7.19 -2.29 11.89
CA ARG A 207 6.61 -2.06 13.23
C ARG A 207 7.47 -1.14 14.08
N VAL A 208 8.79 -1.30 14.06
CA VAL A 208 9.72 -0.39 14.77
C VAL A 208 9.54 1.04 14.28
N CYS A 209 9.56 1.24 12.96
CA CYS A 209 9.34 2.57 12.36
C CYS A 209 7.97 3.15 12.72
N LEU A 210 6.92 2.33 12.69
CA LEU A 210 5.56 2.75 13.04
C LEU A 210 5.40 3.15 14.51
N SER A 211 5.98 2.37 15.43
CA SER A 211 5.96 2.69 16.86
C SER A 211 6.64 4.03 17.14
N HIS A 212 7.80 4.27 16.53
CA HIS A 212 8.48 5.56 16.66
C HIS A 212 7.76 6.70 15.95
N PHE A 213 7.13 6.43 14.79
CA PHE A 213 6.31 7.40 14.08
C PHE A 213 5.20 7.95 14.99
N GLY A 214 4.42 7.09 15.64
CA GLY A 214 3.36 7.56 16.52
C GLY A 214 3.86 8.22 17.79
N ARG A 215 4.91 7.69 18.43
CA ARG A 215 5.55 8.36 19.58
C ARG A 215 5.99 9.79 19.23
N MET A 216 6.60 9.99 18.05
CA MET A 216 6.95 11.33 17.59
C MET A 216 5.73 12.20 17.30
N CYS A 217 4.69 11.65 16.67
CA CYS A 217 3.45 12.40 16.43
C CYS A 217 2.78 12.87 17.72
N TYR A 218 2.75 12.03 18.77
CA TYR A 218 2.27 12.42 20.09
C TYR A 218 3.14 13.50 20.72
N ALA A 219 4.48 13.34 20.69
CA ALA A 219 5.41 14.34 21.22
C ALA A 219 5.28 15.72 20.51
N LEU A 220 4.99 15.70 19.21
CA LEU A 220 4.75 16.91 18.40
C LEU A 220 3.34 17.50 18.58
N GLY A 221 2.47 16.83 19.34
CA GLY A 221 1.06 17.19 19.52
C GLY A 221 0.31 17.27 18.21
N ILE A 222 0.55 16.35 17.27
CA ILE A 222 0.00 16.37 15.90
C ILE A 222 -1.53 16.32 15.89
N ASN A 223 -2.14 15.72 16.92
CA ASN A 223 -3.57 15.71 17.17
C ASN A 223 -4.15 17.07 17.62
N ILE A 224 -3.32 17.98 18.12
CA ILE A 224 -3.76 19.30 18.60
C ILE A 224 -3.97 20.22 17.41
N ASN A 225 -5.19 20.76 17.28
CA ASN A 225 -5.49 21.78 16.30
C ASN A 225 -4.76 23.09 16.65
N ARG A 226 -3.87 23.54 15.77
CA ARG A 226 -3.11 24.79 15.93
C ARG A 226 -3.47 25.73 14.79
N SER A 227 -4.53 26.51 15.00
CA SER A 227 -5.04 27.50 14.03
C SER A 227 -4.01 28.57 13.63
N ASN A 228 -3.02 28.82 14.49
CA ASN A 228 -1.99 29.83 14.25
C ASN A 228 -0.86 29.38 13.29
N LEU A 229 -0.86 28.11 12.85
CA LEU A 229 0.13 27.63 11.88
C LEU A 229 -0.25 28.06 10.45
N PRO A 230 0.72 28.19 9.53
CA PRO A 230 0.45 28.32 8.12
C PRO A 230 -0.50 27.22 7.62
N ILE A 231 -1.39 27.56 6.69
CA ILE A 231 -2.46 26.65 6.26
C ILE A 231 -1.92 25.30 5.75
N LEU A 232 -0.82 25.32 5.00
CA LEU A 232 -0.16 24.13 4.46
C LEU A 232 0.46 23.26 5.57
N ASP A 233 0.96 23.87 6.64
CA ASP A 233 1.48 23.14 7.81
C ASP A 233 0.34 22.47 8.59
N GLN A 234 -0.80 23.14 8.72
CA GLN A 234 -2.00 22.53 9.28
C GLN A 234 -2.42 21.30 8.48
N PHE A 235 -2.39 21.36 7.15
CA PHE A 235 -2.71 20.22 6.28
C PHE A 235 -1.70 19.08 6.42
N ASN A 236 -0.39 19.37 6.42
CA ASN A 236 0.64 18.36 6.65
C ASN A 236 0.44 17.64 8.00
N ARG A 237 0.12 18.37 9.07
CA ARG A 237 -0.21 17.78 10.37
C ARG A 237 -1.45 16.89 10.29
N LYS A 238 -2.52 17.33 9.63
CA LYS A 238 -3.75 16.55 9.45
C LYS A 238 -3.51 15.25 8.66
N PHE A 239 -2.76 15.30 7.56
CA PHE A 239 -2.39 14.10 6.80
C PHE A 239 -1.59 13.13 7.67
N THR A 240 -0.55 13.64 8.34
CA THR A 240 0.30 12.84 9.24
C THR A 240 -0.54 12.20 10.35
N TYR A 241 -1.45 12.96 10.97
CA TYR A 241 -2.35 12.46 12.01
C TYR A 241 -3.26 11.35 11.50
N ASN A 242 -3.88 11.54 10.34
CA ASN A 242 -4.83 10.59 9.79
C ASN A 242 -4.15 9.27 9.42
N ILE A 243 -2.96 9.36 8.82
CA ILE A 243 -2.10 8.21 8.55
C ILE A 243 -1.70 7.51 9.84
N MET A 244 -1.31 8.25 10.89
CA MET A 244 -1.02 7.67 12.20
C MET A 244 -2.23 6.90 12.75
N LYS A 245 -3.44 7.48 12.74
CA LYS A 245 -4.67 6.79 13.21
C LYS A 245 -4.91 5.47 12.49
N ILE A 246 -4.81 5.49 11.17
CA ILE A 246 -4.95 4.33 10.29
C ILE A 246 -4.00 3.21 10.70
N TYR A 247 -2.70 3.52 10.78
CA TYR A 247 -1.70 2.49 11.06
C TYR A 247 -1.75 2.00 12.51
N TYR A 248 -2.08 2.86 13.48
CA TYR A 248 -2.28 2.44 14.87
C TYR A 248 -3.43 1.47 15.01
N ASN A 249 -4.57 1.76 14.37
CA ASN A 249 -5.73 0.86 14.37
C ASN A 249 -5.40 -0.49 13.72
N TRP A 250 -4.50 -0.51 12.74
CA TRP A 250 -3.99 -1.73 12.13
C TRP A 250 -3.02 -2.54 13.00
N THR A 251 -2.21 -1.89 13.84
CA THR A 251 -1.27 -2.61 14.73
C THR A 251 -1.87 -3.11 16.03
N LYS A 252 -3.00 -2.54 16.47
CA LYS A 252 -3.69 -2.93 17.72
C LYS A 252 -4.42 -4.29 17.63
N LEU A 253 -3.92 -5.24 16.82
CA LEU A 253 -4.48 -6.59 16.78
C LEU A 253 -4.12 -7.43 18.01
N GLU A 254 -3.17 -6.96 18.81
CA GLU A 254 -2.95 -7.47 20.16
C GLU A 254 -3.40 -6.43 21.21
N PRO A 255 -4.03 -6.87 22.31
CA PRO A 255 -4.33 -6.01 23.45
C PRO A 255 -3.02 -5.51 24.06
N SER A 256 -2.60 -4.33 23.63
CA SER A 256 -1.45 -3.61 24.17
C SER A 256 -1.81 -3.13 25.58
N SER A 257 -1.14 -3.65 26.61
CA SER A 257 -1.29 -3.20 28.02
C SER A 257 -0.95 -1.72 28.24
N HIS A 258 -0.39 -1.05 27.24
CA HIS A 258 -0.11 0.39 27.22
C HIS A 258 -1.13 1.17 26.39
N ASP A 259 -2.38 0.73 26.39
CA ASP A 259 -3.47 1.41 25.69
C ASP A 259 -3.61 2.85 26.18
N LEU A 260 -2.96 3.76 25.45
CA LEU A 260 -3.42 5.14 25.34
C LEU A 260 -4.86 5.02 24.83
N VAL A 261 -5.80 5.33 25.72
CA VAL A 261 -7.25 5.39 25.50
C VAL A 261 -7.50 6.42 24.41
N SER A 262 -7.32 5.99 23.17
CA SER A 262 -7.85 6.69 22.02
C SER A 262 -9.27 6.19 21.90
N GLU A 263 -10.24 7.07 22.17
CA GLU A 263 -11.58 6.93 21.61
C GLU A 263 -11.44 6.52 20.13
N GLU A 264 -12.35 5.67 19.64
CA GLU A 264 -12.35 5.28 18.23
C GLU A 264 -12.70 6.50 17.37
N VAL A 265 -11.71 7.34 17.11
CA VAL A 265 -11.89 8.55 16.32
C VAL A 265 -12.01 8.13 14.86
N GLU A 266 -13.17 8.42 14.27
CA GLU A 266 -13.43 8.19 12.86
C GLU A 266 -12.31 8.80 11.97
N ILE A 267 -12.00 8.12 10.87
CA ILE A 267 -11.03 8.61 9.89
C ILE A 267 -11.68 9.75 9.11
N ASP A 268 -11.07 10.94 9.19
CA ASP A 268 -11.56 12.10 8.44
C ASP A 268 -11.06 12.02 7.00
N LEU A 269 -11.92 11.53 6.11
CA LEU A 269 -11.62 11.44 4.67
C LEU A 269 -11.71 12.80 3.96
N SER A 270 -12.31 13.82 4.60
CA SER A 270 -12.53 15.13 3.99
C SER A 270 -11.25 15.97 3.89
N ILE A 271 -10.20 15.61 4.63
CA ILE A 271 -8.91 16.29 4.60
C ILE A 271 -8.22 16.19 3.24
N TYR A 272 -8.54 15.14 2.46
CA TYR A 272 -7.91 14.82 1.18
C TYR A 272 -8.52 15.67 0.05
N LYS A 273 -7.99 16.88 -0.10
CA LYS A 273 -8.40 17.85 -1.12
C LYS A 273 -7.36 17.95 -2.24
N PRO A 274 -7.75 17.84 -3.52
CA PRO A 274 -6.83 17.86 -4.67
C PRO A 274 -5.89 19.07 -4.70
N LYS A 275 -6.37 20.27 -4.35
CA LYS A 275 -5.55 21.49 -4.38
C LYS A 275 -4.25 21.45 -3.55
N TYR A 276 -4.19 20.62 -2.51
CA TYR A 276 -2.97 20.45 -1.70
C TYR A 276 -2.02 19.41 -2.27
N GLN A 277 -2.51 18.63 -3.22
CA GLN A 277 -1.82 17.53 -3.88
C GLN A 277 -1.44 17.89 -5.33
N ILE A 278 -1.54 19.17 -5.71
CA ILE A 278 -0.94 19.65 -6.97
C ILE A 278 0.58 19.77 -6.73
N PRO A 279 1.41 19.00 -7.46
CA PRO A 279 2.87 19.12 -7.40
C PRO A 279 3.38 20.55 -7.53
N SER A 280 4.34 20.92 -6.69
CA SER A 280 5.10 22.16 -6.90
C SER A 280 5.89 22.09 -8.22
N PRO A 281 6.10 23.23 -8.91
CA PRO A 281 6.93 23.26 -10.12
C PRO A 281 8.37 22.75 -9.88
N ASP A 282 8.89 22.92 -8.67
CA ASP A 282 10.21 22.43 -8.26
C ASP A 282 10.35 20.91 -8.29
N LEU A 283 9.23 20.17 -8.24
CA LEU A 283 9.23 18.71 -8.22
C LEU A 283 9.40 18.10 -9.60
N ASN A 284 9.10 18.85 -10.67
CA ASN A 284 9.23 18.44 -12.07
C ASN A 284 8.72 17.00 -12.35
N LEU A 285 7.54 16.65 -11.78
CA LEU A 285 6.95 15.31 -11.97
C LEU A 285 6.27 15.14 -13.32
N PHE A 286 5.72 16.24 -13.85
CA PHE A 286 4.85 16.24 -15.02
C PHE A 286 5.30 17.34 -15.97
N ASP A 287 5.26 17.04 -17.26
CA ASP A 287 5.66 17.97 -18.31
C ASP A 287 4.61 19.06 -18.56
N ASN A 288 3.36 18.83 -18.12
CA ASN A 288 2.25 19.76 -18.30
C ASN A 288 1.39 19.90 -17.02
N VAL A 289 0.63 21.00 -16.97
CA VAL A 289 -0.23 21.34 -15.83
C VAL A 289 -1.46 20.41 -15.75
N SER A 290 -1.98 19.94 -16.88
CA SER A 290 -3.13 19.02 -16.97
C SER A 290 -2.88 17.72 -16.20
N ASP A 291 -1.73 17.06 -16.44
CA ASP A 291 -1.31 15.82 -15.78
C ASP A 291 -1.16 16.03 -14.26
N SER A 292 -0.61 17.17 -13.86
CA SER A 292 -0.47 17.57 -12.45
C SER A 292 -1.83 17.70 -11.76
N ILE A 293 -2.82 18.30 -12.43
CA ILE A 293 -4.20 18.41 -11.93
C ILE A 293 -4.83 17.01 -11.82
N VAL A 294 -4.78 16.21 -12.89
CA VAL A 294 -5.36 14.85 -12.92
C VAL A 294 -4.74 13.98 -11.83
N TYR A 295 -3.41 14.01 -11.68
CA TYR A 295 -2.71 13.28 -10.64
C TYR A 295 -3.13 13.71 -9.23
N SER A 296 -3.33 15.01 -8.99
CA SER A 296 -3.79 15.53 -7.69
C SER A 296 -5.20 15.03 -7.31
N ILE A 297 -6.10 14.96 -8.29
CA ILE A 297 -7.46 14.43 -8.15
C ILE A 297 -7.37 12.93 -7.87
N PHE A 298 -6.62 12.19 -8.69
CA PHE A 298 -6.40 10.76 -8.50
C PHE A 298 -5.87 10.45 -7.10
N CYS A 299 -4.77 11.08 -6.65
CA CYS A 299 -4.19 10.82 -5.33
C CYS A 299 -5.23 11.05 -4.23
N SER A 300 -5.95 12.17 -4.29
CA SER A 300 -6.95 12.49 -3.26
C SER A 300 -8.09 11.47 -3.22
N GLN A 301 -8.59 11.03 -4.37
CA GLN A 301 -9.70 10.07 -4.43
C GLN A 301 -9.24 8.63 -4.12
N PHE A 302 -8.07 8.25 -4.62
CA PHE A 302 -7.47 6.95 -4.35
C PHE A 302 -7.14 6.79 -2.87
N THR A 303 -6.51 7.79 -2.23
CA THR A 303 -6.22 7.76 -0.79
C THR A 303 -7.50 7.66 0.05
N LYS A 304 -8.60 8.33 -0.33
CA LYS A 304 -9.89 8.17 0.36
C LYS A 304 -10.40 6.74 0.31
N ASN A 305 -10.43 6.14 -0.88
CA ASN A 305 -10.86 4.75 -1.08
C ASN A 305 -9.96 3.78 -0.31
N PHE A 306 -8.64 3.96 -0.42
CA PHE A 306 -7.66 3.10 0.24
C PHE A 306 -7.76 3.19 1.77
N ASN A 307 -7.87 4.39 2.33
CA ASN A 307 -8.00 4.54 3.78
C ASN A 307 -9.34 4.04 4.31
N HIS A 308 -10.40 4.12 3.51
CA HIS A 308 -11.67 3.50 3.86
C HIS A 308 -11.57 1.96 3.83
N SER A 309 -10.85 1.37 2.88
CA SER A 309 -10.62 -0.09 2.88
C SER A 309 -9.86 -0.55 4.12
N VAL A 310 -8.82 0.20 4.49
CA VAL A 310 -8.04 0.01 5.71
C VAL A 310 -8.93 0.07 6.94
N TYR A 311 -9.80 1.08 7.01
CA TYR A 311 -10.75 1.26 8.12
C TYR A 311 -11.69 0.05 8.26
N ILE A 312 -12.32 -0.36 7.17
CA ILE A 312 -13.23 -1.52 7.13
C ILE A 312 -12.48 -2.77 7.61
N ALA A 313 -11.31 -3.05 7.04
CA ALA A 313 -10.50 -4.19 7.45
C ALA A 313 -10.18 -4.16 8.96
N SER A 314 -9.94 -2.98 9.54
CA SER A 314 -9.68 -2.86 10.98
C SER A 314 -10.91 -3.16 11.85
N LYS A 315 -12.12 -2.88 11.35
CA LYS A 315 -13.38 -3.17 12.07
C LYS A 315 -13.69 -4.67 12.07
N PHE A 316 -13.50 -5.33 10.92
CA PHE A 316 -13.66 -6.78 10.80
C PHE A 316 -12.76 -7.57 11.76
N ILE A 317 -11.59 -7.04 12.10
CA ILE A 317 -10.68 -7.74 13.02
C ILE A 317 -11.08 -7.54 14.49
N LYS A 318 -11.74 -6.42 14.84
CA LYS A 318 -12.02 -6.05 16.23
C LYS A 318 -13.38 -6.52 16.75
N TYR A 319 -14.38 -6.64 15.89
CA TYR A 319 -15.75 -6.87 16.34
C TYR A 319 -16.11 -8.34 16.41
N ASP A 320 -17.00 -8.66 17.35
CA ASP A 320 -17.72 -9.91 17.38
C ASP A 320 -18.76 -9.95 16.25
N SER A 321 -19.08 -11.15 15.74
CA SER A 321 -19.86 -11.34 14.51
C SER A 321 -21.20 -10.59 14.52
N ASN A 322 -21.86 -10.54 15.67
CA ASN A 322 -23.19 -9.93 15.80
C ASN A 322 -23.18 -8.40 15.64
N LYS A 323 -22.11 -7.72 16.06
CA LYS A 323 -22.00 -6.25 15.89
C LYS A 323 -21.59 -5.88 14.46
N ILE A 324 -20.91 -6.80 13.77
CA ILE A 324 -20.47 -6.59 12.39
C ILE A 324 -21.67 -6.49 11.47
N GLU A 325 -22.70 -7.34 11.62
CA GLU A 325 -23.85 -7.38 10.71
C GLU A 325 -24.58 -6.03 10.62
N ASP A 326 -24.86 -5.38 11.75
CA ASP A 326 -25.55 -4.09 11.80
C ASP A 326 -24.71 -2.96 11.18
N GLU A 327 -23.39 -2.95 11.43
CA GLU A 327 -22.48 -1.93 10.85
C GLU A 327 -22.14 -2.23 9.37
N LEU A 328 -22.33 -3.48 8.91
CA LEU A 328 -21.94 -3.94 7.57
C LEU A 328 -22.67 -3.18 6.47
N GLU A 329 -23.98 -3.02 6.61
CA GLU A 329 -24.83 -2.38 5.62
C GLU A 329 -24.42 -0.90 5.45
N GLU A 330 -24.22 -0.18 6.56
CA GLU A 330 -23.75 1.21 6.53
C GLU A 330 -22.37 1.33 5.87
N LEU A 331 -21.43 0.45 6.23
CA LEU A 331 -20.09 0.43 5.65
C LEU A 331 -20.12 0.12 4.15
N GLN A 332 -21.00 -0.78 3.70
CA GLN A 332 -21.16 -1.13 2.29
C GLN A 332 -21.74 0.05 1.50
N ILE A 333 -22.78 0.73 2.00
CA ILE A 333 -23.35 1.93 1.38
C ILE A 333 -22.27 3.01 1.25
N LYS A 334 -21.54 3.29 2.34
CA LYS A 334 -20.45 4.28 2.36
C LYS A 334 -19.32 3.93 1.40
N THR A 335 -19.00 2.65 1.25
CA THR A 335 -18.00 2.16 0.28
C THR A 335 -18.41 2.47 -1.15
N VAL A 336 -19.66 2.17 -1.52
CA VAL A 336 -20.20 2.45 -2.86
C VAL A 336 -20.19 3.95 -3.13
N GLU A 337 -20.65 4.77 -2.18
CA GLU A 337 -20.62 6.23 -2.33
C GLU A 337 -19.22 6.79 -2.55
N ILE A 338 -18.23 6.34 -1.76
CA ILE A 338 -16.84 6.81 -1.87
C ILE A 338 -16.26 6.40 -3.24
N HIS A 339 -16.57 5.19 -3.71
CA HIS A 339 -16.14 4.72 -5.03
C HIS A 339 -16.78 5.54 -6.16
N ASP A 340 -18.09 5.74 -6.14
CA ASP A 340 -18.82 6.45 -7.20
C ASP A 340 -18.43 7.93 -7.26
N LYS A 341 -18.22 8.58 -6.10
CA LYS A 341 -17.68 9.94 -6.03
C LYS A 341 -16.28 10.02 -6.64
N ALA A 342 -15.43 9.04 -6.37
CA ALA A 342 -14.08 8.98 -6.90
C ALA A 342 -14.04 8.73 -8.42
N LYS A 343 -14.87 7.80 -8.89
CA LYS A 343 -15.06 7.46 -10.30
C LYS A 343 -15.57 8.67 -11.09
N SER A 344 -16.67 9.28 -10.63
CA SER A 344 -17.28 10.45 -11.29
C SER A 344 -16.32 11.63 -11.38
N ALA A 345 -15.51 11.87 -10.34
CA ALA A 345 -14.52 12.95 -10.32
C ALA A 345 -13.37 12.75 -11.33
N LEU A 346 -13.05 11.50 -11.69
CA LEU A 346 -12.07 11.20 -12.73
C LEU A 346 -12.70 11.15 -14.12
N GLU A 347 -13.89 10.58 -14.27
CA GLU A 347 -14.61 10.53 -15.54
C GLU A 347 -14.92 11.93 -16.09
N SER A 348 -15.29 12.88 -15.22
CA SER A 348 -15.52 14.28 -15.63
C SER A 348 -14.26 14.96 -16.19
N MET A 349 -13.06 14.48 -15.83
CA MET A 349 -11.81 15.00 -16.37
C MET A 349 -11.51 14.49 -17.78
N ILE A 350 -12.14 13.39 -18.23
CA ILE A 350 -11.91 12.83 -19.58
C ILE A 350 -12.39 13.81 -20.65
N ASP A 351 -13.53 14.46 -20.42
CA ASP A 351 -14.11 15.42 -21.35
C ASP A 351 -13.40 16.78 -21.27
N LEU A 352 -12.91 17.15 -20.08
CA LEU A 352 -12.21 18.41 -19.86
C LEU A 352 -10.75 18.38 -20.36
N LEU A 353 -10.07 17.23 -20.24
CA LEU A 353 -8.65 17.05 -20.55
C LEU A 353 -8.46 15.78 -21.41
N PRO A 354 -8.90 15.80 -22.67
CA PRO A 354 -8.83 14.62 -23.55
C PRO A 354 -7.40 14.11 -23.76
N GLU A 355 -6.38 14.99 -23.65
CA GLU A 355 -4.97 14.62 -23.70
C GLU A 355 -4.54 13.68 -22.56
N CYS A 356 -5.19 13.77 -21.39
CA CYS A 356 -4.90 12.92 -20.23
C CYS A 356 -5.74 11.63 -20.20
N LYS A 357 -6.61 11.39 -21.19
CA LYS A 357 -7.61 10.30 -21.17
C LYS A 357 -7.03 8.92 -20.82
N MET A 358 -5.90 8.54 -21.42
CA MET A 358 -5.28 7.23 -21.16
C MET A 358 -4.80 7.09 -19.71
N GLN A 359 -4.24 8.15 -19.14
CA GLN A 359 -3.80 8.18 -17.74
C GLN A 359 -4.99 8.13 -16.79
N ILE A 360 -6.08 8.85 -17.09
CA ILE A 360 -7.32 8.82 -16.32
C ILE A 360 -7.92 7.41 -16.30
N LEU A 361 -7.98 6.73 -17.46
CA LEU A 361 -8.46 5.35 -17.54
C LEU A 361 -7.63 4.38 -16.68
N MET A 362 -6.31 4.54 -16.68
CA MET A 362 -5.43 3.75 -15.80
C MET A 362 -5.72 4.04 -14.30
N TYR A 363 -5.97 5.31 -13.94
CA TYR A 363 -6.35 5.69 -12.58
C TYR A 363 -7.71 5.14 -12.14
N LEU A 364 -8.68 5.09 -13.04
CA LEU A 364 -9.98 4.44 -12.79
C LEU A 364 -9.81 2.95 -12.46
N GLU A 365 -8.95 2.23 -13.18
CA GLU A 365 -8.66 0.82 -12.87
C GLU A 365 -8.01 0.64 -11.49
N TYR A 366 -7.12 1.54 -11.07
CA TYR A 366 -6.56 1.49 -9.71
C TYR A 366 -7.62 1.69 -8.63
N ILE A 367 -8.54 2.63 -8.80
CA ILE A 367 -9.63 2.87 -7.85
C ILE A 367 -10.59 1.66 -7.80
N LYS A 368 -10.91 1.09 -8.96
CA LYS A 368 -11.73 -0.12 -9.08
C LYS A 368 -11.09 -1.32 -8.37
N ALA A 369 -9.77 -1.50 -8.48
CA ALA A 369 -9.08 -2.59 -7.79
C ALA A 369 -9.23 -2.50 -6.26
N VAL A 370 -9.14 -1.29 -5.68
CA VAL A 370 -9.36 -1.08 -4.24
C VAL A 370 -10.80 -1.42 -3.87
N PHE A 371 -11.78 -0.96 -4.64
CA PHE A 371 -13.20 -1.24 -4.41
C PHE A 371 -13.53 -2.74 -4.46
N ILE A 372 -12.98 -3.47 -5.44
CA ILE A 372 -13.15 -4.93 -5.54
C ILE A 372 -12.57 -5.62 -4.30
N THR A 373 -11.39 -5.18 -3.83
CA THR A 373 -10.80 -5.71 -2.59
C THR A 373 -11.71 -5.51 -1.38
N ILE A 374 -12.34 -4.34 -1.24
CA ILE A 374 -13.28 -4.07 -0.15
C ILE A 374 -14.51 -4.97 -0.25
N ARG A 375 -15.11 -5.10 -1.44
CA ARG A 375 -16.29 -5.95 -1.65
C ARG A 375 -16.02 -7.43 -1.37
N ALA A 376 -14.79 -7.89 -1.60
CA ALA A 376 -14.39 -9.24 -1.23
C ALA A 376 -14.40 -9.44 0.30
N LEU A 377 -14.00 -8.42 1.08
CA LEU A 377 -14.06 -8.50 2.54
C LEU A 377 -15.50 -8.62 3.07
N PHE A 378 -16.47 -7.97 2.41
CA PHE A 378 -17.89 -8.06 2.80
C PHE A 378 -18.55 -9.41 2.51
N LYS A 379 -17.90 -10.30 1.75
CA LYS A 379 -18.45 -11.62 1.40
C LYS A 379 -17.96 -12.75 2.32
N GLN A 380 -16.98 -12.47 3.16
CA GLN A 380 -16.46 -13.40 4.17
C GLN A 380 -17.34 -13.33 5.41
#